data_AF-A0A6J7KN65-F1
#
_entry.id   AF-A0A6J7KN65-F1
#
_cell.length_a   1.000
_cell.length_b   1.000
_cell.length_c   1.000
_cell.angle_alpha   90.00
_cell.angle_beta   90.00
_cell.angle_gamma   90.00
#
_symmetry.space_group_name_H-M   'P 1'
#
loop_
_entity.id
_entity.type
_entity.pdbx_description
1 polymer ?
#
loop_
_entity_poly.entity_id
_entity_poly.type
_entity_poly.pdbx_seq_one_letter_code
_entity_poly.pdbx_strand_id
1 'polypeptide(L)' 'MPTFLPTDRWDAWLDPKLNEVEEIRKLMELSDPAIGLRAHPVSTKVNATRNNGADLITEIDVSEPNTLF' A
#
# COMPACT_ATOMS: atom_id res chain seq x y z
N MET A 1 -6.13 4.09 -3.47
CA MET A 1 -5.74 2.92 -2.65
C MET A 1 -5.37 1.80 -3.61
N PRO A 2 -4.19 1.17 -3.48
CA PRO A 2 -3.87 -0.01 -4.28
C PRO A 2 -4.78 -1.19 -3.89
N THR A 3 -4.94 -2.16 -4.79
CA THR A 3 -5.63 -3.42 -4.48
C THR A 3 -4.63 -4.40 -3.88
N PHE A 4 -4.86 -4.81 -2.64
CA PHE A 4 -4.05 -5.85 -1.98
C PHE A 4 -4.63 -7.22 -2.30
N LEU A 5 -3.93 -8.04 -3.07
CA LEU A 5 -4.38 -9.40 -3.37
C LEU A 5 -3.95 -10.38 -2.27
N PRO A 6 -4.88 -11.17 -1.71
CA PRO A 6 -4.56 -12.31 -0.85
C PRO A 6 -3.57 -13.26 -1.50
N THR A 7 -2.66 -13.82 -0.69
CA THR A 7 -1.57 -14.69 -1.18
C THR A 7 -2.07 -15.92 -1.92
N ASP A 8 -3.23 -16.47 -1.55
CA ASP A 8 -3.87 -17.61 -2.21
C ASP A 8 -4.37 -17.30 -3.64
N ARG A 9 -4.46 -16.03 -4.03
CA ARG A 9 -4.83 -15.60 -5.39
C ARG A 9 -3.64 -15.27 -6.29
N TRP A 10 -2.41 -15.30 -5.77
CA TRP A 10 -1.23 -14.85 -6.52
C TRP A 10 -0.94 -15.71 -7.75
N ASP A 11 -1.04 -17.04 -7.62
CA ASP A 11 -0.78 -17.95 -8.74
C ASP A 11 -1.75 -17.71 -9.90
N ALA A 12 -3.04 -17.54 -9.59
CA ALA A 12 -4.05 -17.21 -10.59
C ALA A 12 -3.81 -15.83 -11.22
N TRP A 13 -3.45 -14.83 -10.40
CA TRP A 13 -3.16 -13.47 -10.89
C TRP A 13 -1.93 -13.40 -11.81
N LEU A 14 -0.91 -14.23 -11.53
CA LEU A 14 0.35 -14.25 -12.28
C LEU A 14 0.33 -15.23 -13.47
N ASP A 15 -0.78 -15.94 -13.73
CA ASP A 15 -0.89 -16.85 -14.87
C ASP A 15 -0.97 -16.05 -16.19
N PRO A 16 0.04 -16.13 -17.09
CA PRO A 16 0.02 -15.41 -18.37
C PRO A 16 -1.08 -15.90 -19.32
N LYS A 17 -1.76 -17.01 -19.01
CA LYS A 17 -2.88 -17.54 -19.79
C LYS A 17 -4.24 -16.98 -19.35
N LEU A 18 -4.29 -16.29 -18.21
CA LEU A 18 -5.52 -15.67 -17.71
C LEU A 18 -5.88 -14.45 -18.58
N ASN A 19 -6.83 -14.64 -19.50
CA ASN A 19 -7.23 -13.62 -20.47
C ASN A 19 -8.70 -13.20 -20.36
N GLU A 20 -9.50 -13.90 -19.56
CA GLU A 20 -10.92 -13.61 -19.38
C GLU A 20 -11.11 -12.45 -18.39
N VAL A 21 -11.57 -11.31 -18.89
CA VAL A 21 -11.71 -10.06 -18.12
C VAL A 21 -12.57 -10.23 -16.87
N GLU A 22 -13.63 -11.01 -16.97
CA GLU A 22 -14.55 -11.25 -15.84
C GLU A 22 -13.89 -12.09 -14.74
N GLU A 23 -13.02 -13.04 -15.11
CA GLU A 23 -12.26 -13.82 -14.15
C GLU A 23 -11.21 -12.96 -13.44
N ILE A 24 -10.50 -12.10 -14.19
CA ILE A 24 -9.55 -11.13 -13.63
C ILE A 24 -10.24 -10.19 -12.64
N ARG A 25 -11.43 -9.69 -12.98
CA ARG A 25 -12.22 -8.81 -12.09
C ARG A 25 -12.54 -9.50 -10.77
N LYS A 26 -13.02 -10.76 -10.82
CA LYS A 26 -13.36 -11.56 -9.64
C LYS A 26 -12.16 -11.77 -8.72
N LEU A 27 -10.94 -11.90 -9.25
CA LEU A 27 -9.73 -11.99 -8.42
C LEU A 27 -9.50 -10.74 -7.56
N MET A 28 -9.95 -9.57 -8.02
CA MET A 28 -9.83 -8.30 -7.31
C MET A 28 -11.02 -8.01 -6.37
N GLU A 29 -12.08 -8.80 -6.43
CA GLU A 29 -13.25 -8.64 -5.56
C GLU A 29 -12.94 -9.16 -4.16
N LEU A 30 -12.84 -8.22 -3.22
CA LEU A 30 -12.57 -8.45 -1.80
C LEU A 30 -13.65 -7.74 -0.99
N SER A 31 -14.21 -8.44 0.00
CA SER A 31 -15.25 -7.89 0.88
C SER A 31 -14.72 -6.75 1.76
N ASP A 32 -13.46 -6.83 2.16
CA ASP A 32 -12.73 -5.78 2.88
C ASP A 32 -11.35 -5.56 2.21
N PRO A 33 -11.25 -4.61 1.25
CA PRO A 33 -10.02 -4.37 0.51
C PRO A 33 -8.85 -3.83 1.34
N ALA A 34 -9.10 -3.33 2.56
CA ALA A 34 -8.08 -2.75 3.44
C ALA A 34 -7.82 -3.62 4.68
N ILE A 35 -8.30 -4.86 4.69
CA ILE A 35 -8.10 -5.77 5.81
C ILE A 35 -6.61 -5.93 6.13
N GLY A 36 -6.24 -5.67 7.39
CA GLY A 36 -4.86 -5.74 7.85
C GLY A 36 -3.96 -4.55 7.48
N LEU A 37 -4.50 -3.50 6.84
CA LEU A 37 -3.75 -2.28 6.55
C LEU A 37 -3.70 -1.36 7.79
N ARG A 38 -2.48 -0.99 8.21
CA ARG A 38 -2.24 0.06 9.21
C ARG A 38 -1.44 1.19 8.58
N ALA A 39 -1.86 2.42 8.81
CA ALA A 39 -1.14 3.63 8.40
C ALA A 39 -0.65 4.39 9.62
N HIS A 40 0.56 4.95 9.53
CA HIS A 40 1.15 5.82 10.54
C HIS A 40 1.90 6.98 9.85
N PRO A 41 1.99 8.15 10.49
CA PRO A 41 2.70 9.30 9.93
C PRO A 41 4.21 9.04 9.87
N VAL A 42 4.85 9.57 8.83
CA VAL A 42 6.31 9.47 8.63
C VAL A 42 6.89 10.85 8.30
N SER A 43 8.22 10.96 8.35
CA SER A 43 8.93 12.20 8.02
C SER A 43 8.72 12.64 6.56
N THR A 44 8.61 13.96 6.33
CA THR A 44 8.56 14.56 4.98
C THR A 44 9.82 14.33 4.14
N LYS A 45 10.90 13.81 4.74
CA LYS A 45 12.08 13.35 4.01
C LYS A 45 11.75 12.36 2.89
N VAL A 46 10.67 11.58 3.04
CA VAL A 46 10.22 10.60 2.02
C VAL A 46 9.86 11.25 0.68
N ASN A 47 9.53 12.55 0.67
CA ASN A 47 9.15 13.29 -0.54
C ASN A 47 10.32 13.49 -1.53
N ALA A 48 11.57 13.36 -1.07
CA ALA A 48 12.74 13.51 -1.91
C ALA A 48 13.27 12.14 -2.35
N THR A 49 13.14 11.82 -3.65
CA THR A 49 13.52 10.52 -4.26
C THR A 49 15.00 10.14 -4.12
N ARG A 50 15.87 11.10 -3.79
CA ARG A 50 17.29 10.85 -3.47
C ARG A 50 17.49 10.14 -2.11
N ASN A 51 16.50 10.18 -1.22
CA ASN A 51 16.55 9.52 0.07
C ASN A 51 16.06 8.08 -0.08
N ASN A 52 16.81 7.11 0.47
CA ASN A 52 16.44 5.67 0.43
C ASN A 52 16.84 4.94 1.73
N GLY A 53 16.81 5.66 2.86
CA GLY A 53 17.13 5.11 4.17
C GLY A 53 15.94 4.39 4.80
N ALA A 54 16.21 3.41 5.67
CA ALA A 54 15.17 2.70 6.42
C ALA A 54 14.39 3.62 7.39
N ASP A 55 14.96 4.78 7.74
CA ASP A 55 14.33 5.81 8.57
C ASP A 55 13.08 6.43 7.91
N LEU A 56 12.94 6.33 6.58
CA LEU A 56 11.82 6.92 5.83
C LEU A 56 10.45 6.35 6.17
N ILE A 57 10.38 5.13 6.71
CA ILE A 57 9.12 4.48 7.12
C ILE A 57 8.91 4.52 8.64
N THR A 58 9.82 5.17 9.38
CA THR A 58 9.74 5.28 10.83
C THR A 58 8.59 6.18 11.23
N GLU A 59 7.77 5.70 12.16
CA GLU A 59 6.64 6.46 12.72
C GLU A 59 7.15 7.70 13.45
N ILE A 60 6.55 8.85 13.16
CA ILE A 60 6.83 10.10 13.85
C ILE A 60 5.66 10.50 14.75
N ASP A 61 5.96 11.18 15.84
CA ASP A 61 4.90 11.87 16.60
C ASP A 61 4.49 13.14 15.85
N VAL A 62 3.17 13.36 15.76
CA VAL A 62 2.57 14.54 15.11
C VAL A 62 1.87 15.41 16.15
N SER A 63 1.99 15.10 17.45
CA SER A 63 1.50 15.97 18.51
C SER A 63 2.30 17.28 18.51
N GLU A 64 1.60 18.33 18.09
CA GLU A 64 1.98 19.75 17.95
C GLU A 64 2.48 20.18 16.55
N PRO A 65 1.68 20.98 15.80
CA PRO A 65 2.24 21.75 14.71
C PRO A 65 3.22 22.77 15.31
N ASN A 66 4.50 22.69 14.94
CA ASN A 66 5.44 23.79 15.10
C ASN A 66 5.02 24.96 14.17
N THR A 67 3.88 25.59 14.43
CA THR A 67 3.56 26.95 13.94
C THR A 67 4.29 27.94 14.84
N LEU A 68 5.60 28.02 14.65
CA LEU A 68 6.31 29.27 14.85
C LEU A 68 6.28 29.96 13.50
N PHE A 69 5.20 30.69 13.20
CA PHE A 69 5.06 31.88 12.33
C PHE A 69 3.56 32.13 12.09
#